data_AF-A0A7Y0Z6M0-F1
#
_entry.id   AF-A0A7Y0Z6M0-F1
#
_cell.length_a   1.000
_cell.length_b   1.000
_cell.length_c   1.000
_cell.angle_alpha   90.00
_cell.angle_beta   90.00
_cell.angle_gamma   90.00
#
_symmetry.space_group_name_H-M   'P 1'
#
loop_
_entity.id
_entity.type
_entity.pdbx_description
1 polymer ?
#
loop_
_entity_poly.entity_id
_entity_poly.type
_entity_poly.pdbx_seq_one_letter_code
_entity_poly.pdbx_strand_id
1 'polypeptide(L)' 'MTDTKLIASLFDCLNQNQLALGAAVEELSNWVEQRGSADIANNVRGALETLDENLVFIRQGIAELTVAGSLGEA' A
#
# COMPACT_ATOMS: atom_id res chain seq x y z
N MET A 1 -7.77 10.10 -21.91
CA MET A 1 -8.45 8.78 -21.84
C MET A 1 -7.48 7.64 -21.60
N THR A 2 -6.46 7.45 -22.46
CA THR A 2 -5.43 6.42 -22.24
C THR A 2 -4.58 6.69 -21.00
N ASP A 3 -4.29 7.97 -20.73
CA ASP A 3 -3.45 8.38 -19.61
C ASP A 3 -4.08 8.04 -18.26
N THR A 4 -5.40 8.22 -18.09
CA THR A 4 -6.08 7.95 -16.81
C THR A 4 -6.08 6.46 -16.48
N LYS A 5 -6.31 5.59 -17.47
CA LYS A 5 -6.22 4.12 -17.27
C LYS A 5 -4.78 3.70 -16.96
N LEU A 6 -3.79 4.24 -17.67
CA LEU A 6 -2.38 3.97 -17.39
C LEU A 6 -1.99 4.44 -15.97
N ILE A 7 -2.43 5.63 -15.57
CA ILE A 7 -2.21 6.18 -14.23
C ILE A 7 -2.81 5.25 -13.16
N ALA A 8 -4.06 4.78 -13.35
CA ALA A 8 -4.70 3.84 -12.44
C ALA A 8 -3.90 2.52 -12.32
N SER A 9 -3.44 1.94 -13.43
CA SER A 9 -2.62 0.72 -13.43
C SER A 9 -1.25 0.92 -12.78
N LEU A 10 -0.61 2.07 -12.97
CA LEU A 10 0.65 2.40 -12.31
C LEU A 10 0.47 2.55 -10.80
N PHE A 11 -0.60 3.19 -10.35
CA PHE A 11 -0.91 3.29 -8.93
C PHE A 11 -1.27 1.95 -8.31
N ASP A 12 -1.98 1.07 -9.02
CA ASP A 12 -2.22 -0.29 -8.55
C ASP A 12 -0.92 -1.08 -8.37
N CYS A 13 0.01 -1.00 -9.32
CA CYS A 13 1.32 -1.60 -9.20
C CYS A 13 2.11 -1.06 -7.98
N LEU A 14 2.08 0.26 -7.76
CA LEU A 14 2.71 0.88 -6.59
C LEU A 14 2.06 0.43 -5.27
N ASN A 15 0.74 0.30 -5.25
CA ASN A 15 -0.03 -0.21 -4.11
C ASN A 15 0.34 -1.68 -3.80
N GLN A 16 0.54 -2.52 -4.82
CA GLN A 16 1.06 -3.88 -4.62
C GLN A 16 2.50 -3.90 -4.07
N ASN A 17 3.37 -3.02 -4.56
CA ASN A 17 4.73 -2.90 -4.03
C ASN A 17 4.72 -2.48 -2.55
N GLN A 18 3.83 -1.58 -2.14
CA GLN A 18 3.68 -1.18 -0.74
C GLN A 18 3.24 -2.35 0.15
N LEU A 19 2.30 -3.17 -0.32
CA LEU A 19 1.86 -4.38 0.41
C LEU A 19 3.01 -5.38 0.58
N ALA A 20 3.76 -5.66 -0.49
CA ALA A 20 4.89 -6.57 -0.45
C ALA A 20 6.00 -6.06 0.50
N LEU A 21 6.29 -4.76 0.46
CA LEU A 21 7.26 -4.14 1.37
C LEU A 21 6.76 -4.14 2.82
N GLY A 22 5.48 -3.85 3.06
CA GLY A 22 4.87 -3.91 4.39
C GLY A 22 5.01 -5.30 5.01
N ALA A 23 4.68 -6.35 4.25
CA ALA A 23 4.83 -7.75 4.70
C ALA A 23 6.30 -8.12 4.99
N ALA A 24 7.23 -7.71 4.12
CA ALA A 24 8.66 -7.96 4.35
C ALA A 24 9.18 -7.23 5.61
N VAL A 25 8.74 -5.99 5.85
CA VAL A 25 9.09 -5.23 7.05
C VAL A 25 8.47 -5.85 8.30
N GLU A 26 7.23 -6.34 8.23
CA GLU A 26 6.57 -7.05 9.33
C GLU A 26 7.33 -8.32 9.71
N GLU A 27 7.77 -9.12 8.73
CA GLU A 27 8.55 -10.33 8.98
C GLU A 27 9.89 -10.01 9.67
N LEU A 28 10.59 -8.96 9.21
CA LEU A 28 11.82 -8.48 9.85
C LEU A 28 11.56 -7.96 11.28
N SER A 29 10.45 -7.25 11.49
CA SER A 29 10.03 -6.76 12.82
C SER A 29 9.85 -7.91 13.81
N ASN A 30 9.12 -8.96 13.39
CA ASN A 30 8.89 -10.16 14.19
C ASN A 30 10.21 -10.88 14.52
N TRP A 31 11.15 -10.94 13.57
CA TRP A 31 12.48 -11.53 13.81
C TRP A 31 13.32 -10.72 14.81
N VAL A 32 13.23 -9.39 14.78
CA VAL A 32 13.89 -8.48 15.74
C VAL A 32 13.24 -8.62 17.13
N GLU A 33 11.92 -8.72 17.21
CA GLU A 33 11.18 -8.90 18.47
C GLU A 33 11.58 -10.19 19.20
N GLN A 34 11.67 -11.30 18.46
CA GLN A 34 12.11 -12.60 19.00
C GLN A 34 13.52 -12.58 19.61
N ARG A 35 14.31 -11.53 19.32
CA ARG A 35 15.67 -11.32 19.82
C ARG A 35 15.75 -10.30 20.96
N GLY A 36 14.61 -9.90 21.51
CA GLY A 36 14.51 -9.07 22.71
C GLY A 36 14.31 -7.58 22.44
N SER A 37 14.15 -7.17 21.18
CA SER A 37 13.97 -5.77 20.80
C SER A 37 12.50 -5.40 20.58
N ALA A 38 11.67 -5.62 21.60
CA ALA A 38 10.22 -5.38 21.53
C ALA A 38 9.85 -3.91 21.22
N ASP A 39 10.60 -2.95 21.77
CA ASP A 39 10.35 -1.52 21.49
C ASP A 39 10.54 -1.16 20.02
N ILE A 40 11.54 -1.76 19.36
CA ILE A 40 11.75 -1.58 17.91
C ILE A 40 10.59 -2.20 17.14
N ALA A 41 10.16 -3.40 17.52
CA ALA A 41 9.06 -4.08 16.85
C ALA A 41 7.73 -3.31 16.97
N ASN A 42 7.47 -2.71 18.13
CA ASN A 42 6.30 -1.85 18.36
C ASN A 42 6.35 -0.58 17.51
N ASN A 43 7.51 0.07 17.40
CA ASN A 43 7.67 1.24 16.53
C ASN A 43 7.41 0.89 15.06
N VAL A 44 7.90 -0.29 14.61
CA VAL A 44 7.64 -0.77 13.25
C VAL A 44 6.17 -1.06 13.04
N ARG A 45 5.46 -1.69 13.99
CA ARG A 45 4.00 -1.91 13.90
C ARG A 45 3.21 -0.61 13.79
N GLY A 46 3.53 0.41 14.59
CA GLY A 46 2.88 1.71 14.46
C GLY A 46 3.09 2.36 13.08
N ALA A 47 4.26 2.16 12.47
CA ALA A 47 4.51 2.60 11.10
C ALA A 47 3.73 1.76 10.06
N LEU A 48 3.61 0.44 10.25
CA LEU A 48 2.81 -0.44 9.40
C LEU A 48 1.31 -0.11 9.50
N GLU A 49 0.80 0.22 10.68
CA GLU A 49 -0.59 0.68 10.86
C GLU A 49 -0.86 1.95 10.03
N THR A 50 0.10 2.89 9.99
CA THR A 50 -0.01 4.08 9.13
C THR A 50 -0.04 3.71 7.64
N LEU A 51 0.69 2.66 7.22
CA LEU A 51 0.62 2.19 5.84
C LEU A 51 -0.74 1.57 5.52
N ASP A 52 -1.31 0.79 6.45
CA ASP A 52 -2.63 0.17 6.30
C ASP A 52 -3.76 1.20 6.24
N GLU A 53 -3.70 2.25 7.05
CA GLU A 53 -4.66 3.36 6.98
C GLU A 53 -4.62 4.06 5.61
N ASN A 54 -3.41 4.33 5.11
CA ASN A 54 -3.23 4.95 3.79
C ASN A 54 -3.65 4.03 2.64
N LEU A 55 -3.50 2.71 2.80
CA LEU A 55 -3.89 1.71 1.80
C LEU A 55 -5.38 1.82 1.44
N VAL A 56 -6.24 2.10 2.42
CA VAL A 56 -7.69 2.28 2.20
C VAL A 56 -7.94 3.44 1.25
N PHE A 57 -7.30 4.59 1.51
CA PHE A 57 -7.45 5.78 0.68
C PHE A 57 -6.86 5.59 -0.73
N ILE A 58 -5.69 4.95 -0.84
CA ILE A 58 -5.05 4.67 -2.13
C ILE A 58 -5.93 3.77 -3.00
N ARG A 59 -6.48 2.69 -2.44
CA ARG A 59 -7.39 1.77 -3.15
C ARG A 59 -8.64 2.49 -3.65
N GLN A 60 -9.20 3.39 -2.85
CA GLN A 60 -10.34 4.22 -3.25
C GLN A 60 -9.97 5.14 -4.42
N GLY A 61 -8.84 5.84 -4.35
CA GLY A 61 -8.37 6.70 -5.44
C GLY A 61 -8.10 5.95 -6.75
N ILE A 62 -7.53 4.74 -6.68
CA ILE A 62 -7.34 3.86 -7.85
C ILE A 62 -8.70 3.49 -8.47
N ALA A 63 -9.70 3.14 -7.65
CA ALA A 63 -11.03 2.81 -8.13
C ALA A 63 -11.69 3.99 -8.85
N GLU A 64 -11.59 5.20 -8.29
CA GLU A 64 -12.11 6.42 -8.92
C GLU A 64 -11.42 6.73 -10.24
N LEU A 65 -10.09 6.63 -10.31
CA LEU A 65 -9.33 6.81 -11.54
C LEU A 65 -9.70 5.77 -12.60
N THR A 66 -9.93 4.53 -12.19
CA THR A 66 -10.35 3.44 -13.08
C THR A 66 -11.73 3.73 -13.71
N VAL A 67 -12.69 4.18 -12.90
CA VAL A 67 -14.04 4.57 -13.37
C VAL A 67 -13.97 5.80 -14.27
N ALA A 68 -13.20 6.83 -13.92
CA ALA A 68 -13.02 8.01 -14.76
C ALA A 68 -12.41 7.65 -16.12
N GLY A 69 -11.48 6.68 -16.15
CA GLY A 69 -10.89 6.16 -17.38
C GLY A 69 -11.85 5.36 -18.27
N SER A 70 -12.89 4.74 -17.71
CA SER A 70 -13.88 3.95 -18.47
C SER A 70 -15.07 4.79 -18.96
N LEU A 71 -15.50 5.81 -18.21
CA LEU A 71 -16.61 6.69 -18.59
C LEU A 71 -16.32 7.58 -19.81
N GLY A 72 -15.05 7.85 -20.10
CA GLY A 72 -14.66 8.59 -21.31
C GLY A 72 -14.75 7.76 -22.60
N GLU A 73 -14.96 6.43 -22.53
CA GLU A 73 -15.03 5.55 -23.72
C GLU A 73 -16.42 5.46 -24.37
N ALA A 74 -17.45 6.06 -23.77
CA ALA A 74 -18.83 6.11 -24.30
C ALA A 74 -19.10 7.40 -25.06
#